data_AF-A0A7V2ILL8-F1
#
_entry.id   AF-A0A7V2ILL8-F1
#
_cell.length_a   1.000
_cell.length_b   1.000
_cell.length_c   1.000
_cell.angle_alpha   90.00
_cell.angle_beta   90.00
_cell.angle_gamma   90.00
#
_symmetry.space_group_name_H-M   'P 1'
#
loop_
_entity.id
_entity.type
_entity.pdbx_description
1 polymer ?
#
loop_
_entity_poly.entity_id
_entity_poly.type
_entity_poly.pdbx_seq_one_letter_code
_entity_poly.pdbx_strand_id
1 'polypeptide(L)'
;MCSRTAFLCGIVFALTIPYATAGTYSGGSGTAEDPYQIANANDVISLGQTPDDYDRHFILTADINLSAYTFNRAVIAPDMDNLADGFQGTAFSGVFDGRGHRILELRIYGGGRSYYLGLFGRTDSPASISNVGVHVANIGGPRCVGAIVGSNLGTITKSYSAGFLSGAFVGGLVGCNEGGKIIASYSTAGIGSLMFGSCVGGLVGCNDGGMIIASCSTGTVRGVDRVGGLVGCNGNGRIIASYSAGTVTGTDCYVGGLVGCNEYGSISGCYSTGAVTGDWAVGGLVGENGFGAVIASFWDIQTSGQTDSAGGTGLDTAEMQLKQTFVESGWDFVNESANGTEDTWRMCADGVDYPRLAWEFAWGGDFDCPDGVGIEDVWYLSGRWLATTPATVGAADPTGDGVADLADLAILAAHWLAGP
;
A
#
# COMPACT_ATOMS: atom_id res chain seq x y z
N MET A 1 -10.43 -13.93 91.46
CA MET A 1 -11.66 -13.93 90.63
C MET A 1 -11.64 -12.70 89.75
N CYS A 2 -11.88 -12.90 88.44
CA CYS A 2 -12.04 -11.91 87.36
C CYS A 2 -10.77 -11.21 86.82
N SER A 3 -10.06 -11.91 85.92
CA SER A 3 -9.19 -11.28 84.90
C SER A 3 -10.05 -10.96 83.67
N ARG A 4 -10.22 -9.68 83.34
CA ARG A 4 -10.89 -9.23 82.10
C ARG A 4 -9.86 -9.06 80.99
N THR A 5 -9.84 -10.01 80.07
CA THR A 5 -9.07 -9.95 78.82
C THR A 5 -9.81 -9.06 77.83
N ALA A 6 -9.21 -7.94 77.41
CA ALA A 6 -9.74 -7.08 76.36
C ALA A 6 -9.37 -7.66 74.99
N PHE A 7 -10.38 -8.05 74.20
CA PHE A 7 -10.22 -8.42 72.80
C PHE A 7 -10.12 -7.14 71.96
N LEU A 8 -8.93 -6.84 71.44
CA LEU A 8 -8.75 -5.86 70.36
C LEU A 8 -9.24 -6.51 69.06
N CYS A 9 -10.40 -6.09 68.57
CA CYS A 9 -10.89 -6.45 67.24
C CYS A 9 -10.17 -5.57 66.21
N GLY A 10 -9.06 -6.07 65.67
CA GLY A 10 -8.36 -5.43 64.56
C GLY A 10 -9.15 -5.65 63.27
N ILE A 11 -9.81 -4.59 62.77
CA ILE A 11 -10.37 -4.56 61.42
C ILE A 11 -9.20 -4.52 60.45
N VAL A 12 -8.91 -5.66 59.82
CA VAL A 12 -7.99 -5.72 58.68
C VAL A 12 -8.76 -5.20 57.47
N PHE A 13 -8.53 -3.94 57.10
CA PHE A 13 -8.86 -3.46 55.75
C PHE A 13 -7.93 -4.20 54.79
N ALA A 14 -8.44 -5.26 54.15
CA ALA A 14 -7.79 -5.84 52.99
C ALA A 14 -7.84 -4.79 51.88
N LEU A 15 -6.75 -4.06 51.72
CA LEU A 15 -6.52 -3.23 50.54
C LEU A 15 -6.37 -4.20 49.36
N THR A 16 -7.46 -4.49 48.67
CA THR A 16 -7.39 -5.15 47.37
C THR A 16 -6.76 -4.15 46.42
N ILE A 17 -5.44 -4.22 46.26
CA ILE A 17 -4.79 -3.60 45.11
C ILE A 17 -5.39 -4.32 43.91
N PRO A 18 -6.16 -3.66 43.01
CA PRO A 18 -6.55 -4.30 41.78
C PRO A 18 -5.25 -4.67 41.08
N TYR A 19 -4.99 -5.97 40.96
CA TYR A 19 -3.96 -6.48 40.08
C TYR A 19 -4.40 -6.06 38.69
N ALA A 20 -3.80 -5.00 38.15
CA ALA A 20 -3.90 -4.74 36.72
C ALA A 20 -3.25 -5.95 36.06
N THR A 21 -4.06 -6.81 35.45
CA THR A 21 -3.56 -7.79 34.51
C THR A 21 -2.75 -7.01 33.48
N ALA A 22 -1.48 -7.33 33.29
CA ALA A 22 -0.72 -6.78 32.18
C ALA A 22 -1.56 -7.01 30.92
N GLY A 23 -1.94 -5.93 30.23
CA GLY A 23 -2.73 -6.03 29.01
C GLY A 23 -1.97 -6.85 27.97
N THR A 24 -2.71 -7.56 27.12
CA THR A 24 -2.14 -8.31 25.97
C THR A 24 -1.32 -7.40 25.04
N TYR A 25 -1.68 -6.12 25.00
CA TYR A 25 -1.07 -5.06 24.21
C TYR A 25 -0.67 -3.87 25.11
N SER A 26 0.03 -2.89 24.54
CA SER A 26 0.50 -1.70 25.25
C SER A 26 -0.60 -0.76 25.76
N GLY A 27 -1.87 -0.96 25.38
CA GLY A 27 -3.01 -0.20 25.88
C GLY A 27 -4.30 -0.48 25.11
N GLY A 28 -5.40 0.15 25.54
CA GLY A 28 -6.72 0.05 24.92
C GLY A 28 -7.54 -1.18 25.32
N SER A 29 -8.81 -1.19 24.94
CA SER A 29 -9.78 -2.27 25.17
C SER A 29 -10.30 -2.90 23.88
N GLY A 30 -9.82 -2.45 22.72
CA GLY A 30 -10.14 -2.99 21.40
C GLY A 30 -11.47 -2.51 20.84
N THR A 31 -12.12 -1.51 21.46
CA THR A 31 -13.32 -0.86 20.92
C THR A 31 -12.95 0.26 19.96
N ALA A 32 -13.91 0.80 19.21
CA ALA A 32 -13.67 1.92 18.31
C ALA A 32 -13.20 3.19 19.04
N GLU A 33 -13.71 3.43 20.26
CA GLU A 33 -13.36 4.60 21.08
C GLU A 33 -12.06 4.42 21.86
N ASP A 34 -11.66 3.17 22.11
CA ASP A 34 -10.46 2.82 22.87
C ASP A 34 -9.75 1.61 22.21
N PRO A 35 -9.19 1.82 21.00
CA PRO A 35 -8.56 0.75 20.22
C PRO A 35 -7.31 0.22 20.92
N TYR A 36 -7.01 -1.06 20.70
CA TYR A 36 -5.78 -1.65 21.18
C TYR A 36 -4.56 -0.93 20.58
N GLN A 37 -3.59 -0.62 21.44
CA GLN A 37 -2.39 0.12 21.06
C GLN A 37 -1.25 -0.85 20.77
N ILE A 38 -0.77 -0.82 19.53
CA ILE A 38 0.40 -1.55 19.07
C ILE A 38 1.57 -0.56 19.09
N ALA A 39 2.42 -0.66 20.11
CA ALA A 39 3.53 0.27 20.35
C ALA A 39 4.91 -0.37 20.11
N ASN A 40 4.99 -1.70 20.10
CA ASN A 40 6.25 -2.42 19.92
C ASN A 40 6.07 -3.78 19.21
N ALA A 41 7.19 -4.45 18.94
CA ALA A 41 7.20 -5.72 18.23
C ALA A 41 6.46 -6.86 18.98
N ASN A 42 6.50 -6.86 20.32
CA ASN A 42 5.78 -7.87 21.09
C ASN A 42 4.27 -7.70 20.96
N ASP A 43 3.74 -6.47 20.86
CA ASP A 43 2.31 -6.25 20.64
C ASP A 43 1.84 -6.84 19.29
N VAL A 44 2.64 -6.66 18.23
CA VAL A 44 2.37 -7.24 16.90
C VAL A 44 2.37 -8.78 16.98
N ILE A 45 3.32 -9.36 17.71
CA ILE A 45 3.41 -10.82 17.89
C ILE A 45 2.23 -11.34 18.71
N SER A 46 1.86 -10.64 19.79
CA SER A 46 0.68 -10.96 20.60
C SER A 46 -0.60 -10.94 19.76
N LEU A 47 -0.75 -9.94 18.87
CA LEU A 47 -1.88 -9.87 17.95
C LEU A 47 -1.93 -11.11 17.06
N GLY A 48 -0.80 -11.48 16.47
CA GLY A 48 -0.68 -12.70 15.65
C GLY A 48 -1.03 -14.01 16.36
N GLN A 49 -1.04 -14.02 17.68
CA GLN A 49 -1.32 -15.17 18.54
C GLN A 49 -2.70 -15.10 19.22
N THR A 50 -3.47 -14.04 18.98
CA THR A 50 -4.76 -13.79 19.66
C THR A 50 -5.89 -13.65 18.63
N PRO A 51 -6.30 -14.75 17.97
CA PRO A 51 -7.33 -14.70 16.91
C PRO A 51 -8.70 -14.23 17.41
N ASP A 52 -8.98 -14.33 18.70
CA ASP A 52 -10.21 -13.82 19.31
C ASP A 52 -10.33 -12.29 19.28
N ASP A 53 -9.23 -11.58 19.01
CA ASP A 53 -9.22 -10.12 18.84
C ASP A 53 -9.25 -9.69 17.37
N TYR A 54 -9.32 -10.60 16.40
CA TYR A 54 -9.24 -10.25 14.97
C TYR A 54 -10.44 -9.45 14.42
N ASP A 55 -11.50 -9.29 15.21
CA ASP A 55 -12.64 -8.42 14.92
C ASP A 55 -12.56 -7.05 15.64
N ARG A 56 -11.47 -6.78 16.37
CA ARG A 56 -11.29 -5.57 17.18
C ARG A 56 -10.59 -4.44 16.44
N HIS A 57 -10.49 -3.30 17.12
CA HIS A 57 -9.86 -2.09 16.62
C HIS A 57 -8.44 -1.95 17.17
N PHE A 58 -7.50 -1.65 16.29
CA PHE A 58 -6.07 -1.51 16.57
C PHE A 58 -5.53 -0.21 15.98
N ILE A 59 -4.63 0.43 16.72
CA ILE A 59 -3.85 1.57 16.24
C ILE A 59 -2.36 1.33 16.45
N LEU A 60 -1.55 1.74 15.47
CA LEU A 60 -0.11 1.93 15.72
C LEU A 60 0.11 3.22 16.50
N THR A 61 1.02 3.17 17.47
CA THR A 61 1.44 4.34 18.27
C THR A 61 2.92 4.67 18.10
N ALA A 62 3.64 3.85 17.35
CA ALA A 62 5.05 4.03 16.99
C ALA A 62 5.37 3.22 15.72
N ASP A 63 6.50 3.53 15.10
CA ASP A 63 7.10 2.62 14.11
C ASP A 63 7.59 1.35 14.81
N ILE A 64 7.31 0.19 14.21
CA ILE A 64 7.58 -1.11 14.80
C ILE A 64 8.70 -1.81 14.02
N ASN A 65 9.82 -2.06 14.68
CA ASN A 65 10.96 -2.77 14.07
C ASN A 65 10.90 -4.27 14.37
N LEU A 66 10.77 -5.10 13.32
CA LEU A 66 10.70 -6.56 13.41
C LEU A 66 12.02 -7.25 13.06
N SER A 67 13.15 -6.53 12.97
CA SER A 67 14.44 -7.08 12.55
C SER A 67 15.00 -8.20 13.43
N ALA A 68 14.55 -8.29 14.69
CA ALA A 68 14.91 -9.36 15.63
C ALA A 68 14.12 -10.67 15.38
N TYR A 69 13.13 -10.65 14.50
CA TYR A 69 12.20 -11.76 14.28
C TYR A 69 12.27 -12.26 12.83
N THR A 70 11.92 -13.53 12.67
CA THR A 70 11.77 -14.16 11.37
C THR A 70 10.60 -15.11 11.45
N PHE A 71 9.63 -14.92 10.55
CA PHE A 71 8.39 -15.69 10.54
C PHE A 71 8.44 -16.75 9.44
N ASN A 72 7.63 -17.79 9.60
CA ASN A 72 7.46 -18.86 8.59
C ASN A 72 6.03 -18.90 8.01
N ARG A 73 5.19 -17.96 8.42
CA ARG A 73 3.81 -17.74 8.02
C ARG A 73 3.52 -16.23 8.14
N ALA A 74 2.36 -15.77 7.69
CA ALA A 74 1.96 -14.39 7.94
C ALA A 74 1.96 -14.07 9.45
N VAL A 75 2.15 -12.80 9.80
CA VAL A 75 2.28 -12.41 11.22
C VAL A 75 0.91 -12.44 11.90
N ILE A 76 -0.09 -11.83 11.25
CA ILE A 76 -1.47 -11.71 11.70
C ILE A 76 -2.37 -12.52 10.75
N ALA A 77 -3.41 -13.16 11.28
CA ALA A 77 -4.31 -14.02 10.53
C ALA A 77 -3.59 -15.03 9.61
N PRO A 78 -2.61 -15.81 10.13
CA PRO A 78 -1.92 -16.79 9.33
C PRO A 78 -2.82 -17.96 8.98
N ASP A 79 -2.48 -18.62 7.87
CA ASP A 79 -2.96 -19.96 7.62
C ASP A 79 -2.35 -20.95 8.63
N MET A 80 -3.19 -21.77 9.24
CA MET A 80 -2.80 -22.64 10.36
C MET A 80 -2.47 -24.05 9.93
N ASP A 81 -2.90 -24.46 8.73
CA ASP A 81 -2.62 -25.79 8.18
C ASP A 81 -2.21 -25.67 6.70
N ASN A 82 -0.91 -25.88 6.45
CA ASN A 82 -0.36 -25.81 5.11
C ASN A 82 -0.51 -27.10 4.30
N LEU A 83 -1.20 -28.13 4.81
CA LEU A 83 -1.45 -29.38 4.09
C LEU A 83 -2.87 -29.46 3.52
N ALA A 84 -3.81 -28.73 4.12
CA ALA A 84 -5.18 -28.64 3.64
C ALA A 84 -5.31 -27.68 2.45
N ASP A 85 -6.31 -27.91 1.61
CA ASP A 85 -6.67 -26.97 0.56
C ASP A 85 -7.50 -25.81 1.14
N GLY A 86 -7.17 -24.59 0.74
CA GLY A 86 -7.82 -23.37 1.22
C GLY A 86 -7.35 -22.92 2.60
N PHE A 87 -7.76 -21.72 3.00
CA PHE A 87 -7.34 -21.08 4.24
C PHE A 87 -7.94 -21.76 5.48
N GLN A 88 -7.10 -22.20 6.42
CA GLN A 88 -7.51 -22.87 7.67
C GLN A 88 -7.30 -22.01 8.92
N GLY A 89 -6.99 -20.72 8.76
CA GLY A 89 -6.86 -19.78 9.87
C GLY A 89 -8.16 -19.04 10.24
N THR A 90 -8.06 -18.14 11.20
CA THR A 90 -9.08 -17.11 11.43
C THR A 90 -8.67 -15.87 10.65
N ALA A 91 -9.53 -15.41 9.74
CA ALA A 91 -9.27 -14.21 8.95
C ALA A 91 -9.41 -12.95 9.80
N PHE A 92 -8.64 -11.92 9.47
CA PHE A 92 -8.78 -10.61 10.11
C PHE A 92 -10.02 -9.89 9.58
N SER A 93 -10.92 -9.45 10.46
CA SER A 93 -12.20 -8.78 10.10
C SER A 93 -12.37 -7.41 10.78
N GLY A 94 -11.42 -7.02 11.63
CA GLY A 94 -11.43 -5.80 12.43
C GLY A 94 -10.83 -4.58 11.72
N VAL A 95 -10.38 -3.61 12.53
CA VAL A 95 -9.80 -2.35 12.06
C VAL A 95 -8.35 -2.24 12.49
N PHE A 96 -7.45 -1.98 11.56
CA PHE A 96 -6.05 -1.70 11.81
C PHE A 96 -5.67 -0.35 11.18
N ASP A 97 -5.54 0.68 12.01
CA ASP A 97 -5.11 2.01 11.57
C ASP A 97 -3.65 2.27 11.96
N GLY A 98 -2.79 2.33 10.96
CA GLY A 98 -1.38 2.62 11.14
C GLY A 98 -1.08 4.05 11.55
N ARG A 99 -2.03 4.99 11.42
CA ARG A 99 -1.84 6.42 11.75
C ARG A 99 -0.57 7.05 11.14
N GLY A 100 -0.13 6.54 9.99
CA GLY A 100 1.10 6.97 9.30
C GLY A 100 2.39 6.28 9.76
N HIS A 101 2.32 5.35 10.72
CA HIS A 101 3.46 4.59 11.21
C HIS A 101 3.82 3.40 10.32
N ARG A 102 5.03 2.90 10.53
CA ARG A 102 5.66 1.87 9.70
C ARG A 102 5.93 0.58 10.47
N ILE A 103 5.72 -0.55 9.82
CA ILE A 103 6.29 -1.85 10.20
C ILE A 103 7.58 -2.04 9.40
N LEU A 104 8.71 -2.17 10.08
CA LEU A 104 10.03 -2.21 9.50
C LEU A 104 10.66 -3.61 9.59
N GLU A 105 11.46 -3.95 8.59
CA GLU A 105 12.29 -5.16 8.56
C GLU A 105 11.50 -6.46 8.65
N LEU A 106 10.31 -6.51 8.02
CA LEU A 106 9.50 -7.73 7.98
C LEU A 106 10.22 -8.83 7.18
N ARG A 107 10.44 -9.99 7.82
CA ARG A 107 11.06 -11.18 7.22
C ARG A 107 10.17 -12.41 7.37
N ILE A 108 9.73 -12.97 6.24
CA ILE A 108 8.91 -14.18 6.21
C ILE A 108 9.50 -15.16 5.20
N TYR A 109 10.01 -16.29 5.68
CA TYR A 109 10.43 -17.41 4.84
C TYR A 109 9.33 -18.47 4.85
N GLY A 110 8.40 -18.37 3.91
CA GLY A 110 7.31 -19.34 3.75
C GLY A 110 7.85 -20.69 3.30
N GLY A 111 7.98 -21.64 4.23
CA GLY A 111 8.30 -23.03 3.91
C GLY A 111 7.05 -23.82 3.52
N GLY A 112 7.21 -24.83 2.66
CA GLY A 112 6.12 -25.75 2.30
C GLY A 112 5.04 -25.10 1.43
N ARG A 113 3.77 -25.30 1.78
CA ARG A 113 2.56 -24.85 1.07
C ARG A 113 1.89 -23.65 1.76
N SER A 114 2.66 -22.80 2.46
CA SER A 114 2.10 -21.59 3.08
C SER A 114 1.70 -20.56 2.02
N TYR A 115 0.43 -20.51 1.68
CA TYR A 115 -0.09 -19.82 0.50
C TYR A 115 -0.46 -18.34 0.70
N TYR A 116 -0.44 -17.83 1.92
CA TYR A 116 -0.94 -16.49 2.23
C TYR A 116 0.06 -15.78 3.13
N LEU A 117 0.99 -15.03 2.52
CA LEU A 117 2.10 -14.40 3.23
C LEU A 117 1.99 -12.88 3.16
N GLY A 118 2.30 -12.24 4.29
CA GLY A 118 2.33 -10.81 4.49
C GLY A 118 2.30 -10.46 5.98
N LEU A 119 2.17 -9.18 6.30
CA LEU A 119 1.83 -8.76 7.67
C LEU A 119 0.53 -9.44 8.11
N PHE A 120 -0.47 -9.46 7.22
CA PHE A 120 -1.71 -10.21 7.35
C PHE A 120 -1.73 -11.37 6.34
N GLY A 121 -2.17 -12.55 6.76
CA GLY A 121 -2.33 -13.71 5.88
C GLY A 121 -3.59 -13.54 5.03
N ARG A 122 -4.75 -13.50 5.69
CA ARG A 122 -6.05 -13.28 5.03
C ARG A 122 -6.89 -12.25 5.78
N THR A 123 -7.52 -11.34 5.04
CA THR A 123 -8.59 -10.47 5.55
C THR A 123 -9.95 -10.96 5.08
N ASP A 124 -11.00 -10.64 5.83
CA ASP A 124 -12.39 -10.88 5.45
C ASP A 124 -13.22 -9.61 5.64
N SER A 125 -14.34 -9.48 4.94
CA SER A 125 -15.25 -8.35 5.12
C SER A 125 -15.83 -8.37 6.55
N PRO A 126 -15.82 -7.24 7.29
CA PRO A 126 -15.61 -5.87 6.83
C PRO A 126 -14.23 -5.27 7.16
N ALA A 127 -13.15 -6.07 7.17
CA ALA A 127 -11.82 -5.62 7.57
C ALA A 127 -11.41 -4.29 6.94
N SER A 128 -10.78 -3.43 7.75
CA SER A 128 -10.22 -2.17 7.32
C SER A 128 -8.77 -2.05 7.76
N ILE A 129 -7.85 -1.97 6.80
CA ILE A 129 -6.43 -1.69 7.05
C ILE A 129 -6.14 -0.33 6.43
N SER A 130 -5.59 0.60 7.20
CA SER A 130 -5.35 1.96 6.71
C SER A 130 -4.07 2.59 7.25
N ASN A 131 -3.53 3.56 6.52
CA ASN A 131 -2.45 4.46 6.95
C ASN A 131 -1.21 3.72 7.49
N VAL A 132 -0.84 2.58 6.91
CA VAL A 132 0.33 1.80 7.36
C VAL A 132 1.34 1.63 6.22
N GLY A 133 2.62 1.86 6.56
CA GLY A 133 3.75 1.51 5.70
C GLY A 133 4.37 0.18 6.11
N VAL A 134 4.70 -0.70 5.17
CA VAL A 134 5.44 -1.95 5.45
C VAL A 134 6.73 -2.00 4.64
N HIS A 135 7.87 -1.95 5.33
CA HIS A 135 9.18 -2.19 4.75
C HIS A 135 9.56 -3.67 4.88
N VAL A 136 9.67 -4.35 3.74
CA VAL A 136 9.97 -5.78 3.65
C VAL A 136 11.46 -6.00 3.46
N ALA A 137 12.09 -6.68 4.42
CA ALA A 137 13.46 -7.15 4.23
C ALA A 137 13.50 -8.40 3.34
N ASN A 138 12.57 -9.35 3.54
CA ASN A 138 12.37 -10.46 2.61
C ASN A 138 11.01 -11.15 2.87
N ILE A 139 10.23 -11.38 1.82
CA ILE A 139 9.12 -12.35 1.87
C ILE A 139 9.24 -13.28 0.66
N GLY A 140 9.19 -14.59 0.91
CA GLY A 140 9.24 -15.64 -0.11
C GLY A 140 8.18 -16.71 0.14
N GLY A 141 7.38 -17.05 -0.88
CA GLY A 141 6.34 -18.08 -0.74
C GLY A 141 5.75 -18.65 -2.03
N PRO A 142 5.08 -19.81 -1.95
CA PRO A 142 4.55 -20.54 -3.10
C PRO A 142 3.29 -19.92 -3.74
N ARG A 143 2.51 -19.11 -3.02
CA ARG A 143 1.27 -18.48 -3.51
C ARG A 143 0.95 -17.24 -2.66
N CYS A 144 0.07 -16.37 -3.18
CA CYS A 144 -0.44 -15.11 -2.62
C CYS A 144 0.49 -14.45 -1.59
N VAL A 145 1.56 -13.84 -2.10
CA VAL A 145 2.55 -13.10 -1.33
C VAL A 145 2.32 -11.60 -1.52
N GLY A 146 2.03 -10.89 -0.43
CA GLY A 146 1.97 -9.44 -0.38
C GLY A 146 2.72 -8.90 0.83
N ALA A 147 3.17 -7.64 0.79
CA ALA A 147 3.81 -7.05 1.97
C ALA A 147 2.80 -6.86 3.11
N ILE A 148 1.62 -6.32 2.79
CA ILE A 148 0.57 -6.05 3.78
C ILE A 148 -0.35 -7.26 3.91
N VAL A 149 -0.93 -7.75 2.81
CA VAL A 149 -1.91 -8.84 2.87
C VAL A 149 -1.58 -9.93 1.84
N GLY A 150 -1.63 -11.20 2.27
CA GLY A 150 -1.57 -12.34 1.36
C GLY A 150 -2.81 -12.41 0.47
N SER A 151 -3.99 -12.65 1.05
CA SER A 151 -5.30 -12.69 0.38
C SER A 151 -6.27 -11.66 0.99
N ASN A 152 -6.75 -10.72 0.17
CA ASN A 152 -7.57 -9.60 0.61
C ASN A 152 -9.03 -9.73 0.17
N LEU A 153 -9.95 -9.73 1.14
CA LEU A 153 -11.40 -9.59 0.94
C LEU A 153 -11.96 -8.33 1.65
N GLY A 154 -11.11 -7.64 2.42
CA GLY A 154 -11.42 -6.39 3.10
C GLY A 154 -11.06 -5.15 2.28
N THR A 155 -10.92 -4.02 2.99
CA THR A 155 -10.55 -2.72 2.41
C THR A 155 -9.18 -2.26 2.93
N ILE A 156 -8.27 -1.95 2.01
CA ILE A 156 -6.95 -1.38 2.27
C ILE A 156 -6.93 0.05 1.72
N THR A 157 -6.58 1.02 2.56
CA THR A 157 -6.54 2.44 2.15
C THR A 157 -5.26 3.13 2.59
N LYS A 158 -4.75 4.09 1.80
CA LYS A 158 -3.65 4.98 2.24
C LYS A 158 -2.43 4.24 2.80
N SER A 159 -2.13 3.07 2.23
CA SER A 159 -1.11 2.16 2.75
C SER A 159 -0.08 1.86 1.69
N TYR A 160 1.13 1.53 2.11
CA TYR A 160 2.22 1.34 1.17
C TYR A 160 3.20 0.26 1.56
N SER A 161 3.96 -0.20 0.58
CA SER A 161 5.07 -1.12 0.82
C SER A 161 6.34 -0.76 0.05
N ALA A 162 7.47 -1.17 0.63
CA ALA A 162 8.80 -1.04 0.06
C ALA A 162 9.63 -2.29 0.39
N GLY A 163 10.81 -2.39 -0.22
CA GLY A 163 11.72 -3.52 -0.01
C GLY A 163 11.66 -4.56 -1.12
N PHE A 164 11.82 -5.84 -0.79
CA PHE A 164 11.89 -6.92 -1.80
C PHE A 164 11.01 -8.14 -1.49
N LEU A 165 10.25 -8.59 -2.48
CA LEU A 165 9.35 -9.75 -2.39
C LEU A 165 9.61 -10.76 -3.52
N SER A 166 9.34 -12.03 -3.24
CA SER A 166 9.46 -13.13 -4.20
C SER A 166 8.43 -14.23 -4.00
N GLY A 167 8.10 -14.98 -5.07
CA GLY A 167 7.08 -16.04 -5.04
C GLY A 167 6.35 -16.23 -6.37
N ALA A 168 5.26 -17.01 -6.38
CA ALA A 168 4.50 -17.29 -7.61
C ALA A 168 3.36 -16.29 -7.89
N PHE A 169 2.56 -15.95 -6.89
CA PHE A 169 1.47 -14.97 -7.01
C PHE A 169 1.85 -13.81 -6.10
N VAL A 170 2.54 -12.82 -6.63
CA VAL A 170 3.22 -11.79 -5.83
C VAL A 170 2.75 -10.41 -6.24
N GLY A 171 2.29 -9.65 -5.26
CA GLY A 171 2.09 -8.21 -5.38
C GLY A 171 2.93 -7.48 -4.35
N GLY A 172 3.43 -6.29 -4.67
CA GLY A 172 4.18 -5.51 -3.70
C GLY A 172 3.35 -5.17 -2.46
N LEU A 173 2.04 -4.93 -2.60
CA LEU A 173 1.13 -4.65 -1.48
C LEU A 173 0.30 -5.87 -1.09
N VAL A 174 -0.34 -6.50 -2.07
CA VAL A 174 -1.28 -7.61 -1.88
C VAL A 174 -0.98 -8.76 -2.83
N GLY A 175 -0.90 -9.99 -2.33
CA GLY A 175 -0.70 -11.16 -3.19
C GLY A 175 -1.90 -11.43 -4.10
N CYS A 176 -3.06 -11.61 -3.50
CA CYS A 176 -4.33 -11.91 -4.16
C CYS A 176 -5.43 -11.00 -3.60
N ASN A 177 -6.14 -10.25 -4.44
CA ASN A 177 -7.27 -9.42 -4.08
C ASN A 177 -8.57 -10.11 -4.54
N GLU A 178 -9.27 -10.78 -3.63
CA GLU A 178 -10.41 -11.69 -3.87
C GLU A 178 -11.73 -10.98 -3.56
N GLY A 179 -12.12 -9.99 -4.37
CA GLY A 179 -13.30 -9.16 -4.11
C GLY A 179 -13.09 -8.01 -3.11
N GLY A 180 -11.88 -7.89 -2.54
CA GLY A 180 -11.48 -6.77 -1.69
C GLY A 180 -11.24 -5.45 -2.45
N LYS A 181 -10.99 -4.38 -1.69
CA LYS A 181 -10.73 -3.03 -2.20
C LYS A 181 -9.34 -2.55 -1.80
N ILE A 182 -8.63 -1.95 -2.75
CA ILE A 182 -7.34 -1.28 -2.54
C ILE A 182 -7.47 0.14 -3.09
N ILE A 183 -7.31 1.15 -2.24
CA ILE A 183 -7.60 2.54 -2.57
C ILE A 183 -6.46 3.44 -2.09
N ALA A 184 -6.04 4.41 -2.90
CA ALA A 184 -5.03 5.41 -2.50
C ALA A 184 -3.77 4.75 -1.90
N SER A 185 -3.29 3.67 -2.52
CA SER A 185 -2.22 2.83 -1.96
C SER A 185 -1.13 2.61 -3.01
N TYR A 186 0.10 2.39 -2.56
CA TYR A 186 1.23 2.28 -3.48
C TYR A 186 2.28 1.26 -3.09
N SER A 187 3.10 0.84 -4.05
CA SER A 187 4.28 0.04 -3.77
C SER A 187 5.50 0.50 -4.55
N THR A 188 6.60 0.64 -3.83
CA THR A 188 7.94 0.87 -4.42
C THR A 188 8.80 -0.40 -4.35
N ALA A 189 8.20 -1.53 -3.98
CA ALA A 189 8.93 -2.77 -3.73
C ALA A 189 9.44 -3.40 -5.04
N GLY A 190 10.66 -3.94 -5.00
CA GLY A 190 11.18 -4.78 -6.06
C GLY A 190 10.58 -6.19 -5.97
N ILE A 191 10.07 -6.71 -7.08
CA ILE A 191 9.40 -8.02 -7.14
C ILE A 191 10.19 -8.96 -8.05
N GLY A 192 10.47 -10.17 -7.57
CA GLY A 192 11.15 -11.22 -8.34
C GLY A 192 10.46 -12.57 -8.27
N SER A 193 10.10 -13.13 -9.43
CA SER A 193 9.60 -14.50 -9.56
C SER A 193 10.37 -15.27 -10.63
N LEU A 194 10.62 -16.55 -10.35
CA LEU A 194 11.22 -17.52 -11.28
C LEU A 194 10.27 -18.69 -11.58
N MET A 195 9.00 -18.57 -11.21
CA MET A 195 8.03 -19.67 -11.26
C MET A 195 7.15 -19.58 -12.51
N PHE A 196 6.99 -20.69 -13.23
CA PHE A 196 6.02 -20.81 -14.33
C PHE A 196 4.58 -20.74 -13.80
N GLY A 197 3.64 -20.23 -14.60
CA GLY A 197 2.25 -20.05 -14.17
C GLY A 197 2.06 -18.96 -13.12
N SER A 198 3.04 -18.07 -12.95
CA SER A 198 3.03 -17.00 -11.95
C SER A 198 2.16 -15.81 -12.38
N CYS A 199 1.61 -15.11 -11.39
CA CYS A 199 0.99 -13.79 -11.53
C CYS A 199 1.79 -12.80 -10.70
N VAL A 200 2.50 -11.89 -11.37
CA VAL A 200 3.45 -10.98 -10.73
C VAL A 200 3.07 -9.54 -11.05
N GLY A 201 2.71 -8.77 -10.02
CA GLY A 201 2.38 -7.35 -10.14
C GLY A 201 3.19 -6.50 -9.19
N GLY A 202 3.48 -5.25 -9.56
CA GLY A 202 4.15 -4.32 -8.65
C GLY A 202 3.29 -3.95 -7.43
N LEU A 203 1.96 -3.89 -7.58
CA LEU A 203 1.03 -3.66 -6.47
C LEU A 203 0.28 -4.93 -6.06
N VAL A 204 -0.31 -5.63 -7.03
CA VAL A 204 -1.16 -6.81 -6.80
C VAL A 204 -0.77 -7.97 -7.71
N GLY A 205 -0.56 -9.17 -7.17
CA GLY A 205 -0.26 -10.34 -7.99
C GLY A 205 -1.46 -10.75 -8.85
N CYS A 206 -2.58 -11.07 -8.19
CA CYS A 206 -3.84 -11.43 -8.83
C CYS A 206 -5.00 -10.61 -8.26
N ASN A 207 -5.77 -9.94 -9.12
CA ASN A 207 -7.00 -9.26 -8.77
C ASN A 207 -8.18 -10.07 -9.31
N ASP A 208 -8.93 -10.75 -8.45
CA ASP A 208 -10.07 -11.60 -8.82
C ASP A 208 -11.36 -11.02 -8.23
N GLY A 209 -12.19 -10.39 -9.07
CA GLY A 209 -13.42 -9.71 -8.66
C GLY A 209 -13.22 -8.47 -7.77
N GLY A 210 -11.97 -8.11 -7.44
CA GLY A 210 -11.62 -7.00 -6.57
C GLY A 210 -11.51 -5.64 -7.29
N MET A 211 -11.38 -4.57 -6.49
CA MET A 211 -11.23 -3.20 -6.98
C MET A 211 -9.90 -2.58 -6.56
N ILE A 212 -9.20 -1.98 -7.52
CA ILE A 212 -7.98 -1.20 -7.31
C ILE A 212 -8.26 0.21 -7.84
N ILE A 213 -8.14 1.22 -6.97
CA ILE A 213 -8.57 2.60 -7.27
C ILE A 213 -7.49 3.57 -6.81
N ALA A 214 -7.17 4.57 -7.64
CA ALA A 214 -6.26 5.64 -7.27
C ALA A 214 -4.95 5.09 -6.67
N SER A 215 -4.33 4.10 -7.30
CA SER A 215 -3.19 3.37 -6.73
C SER A 215 -2.04 3.24 -7.73
N CYS A 216 -0.81 3.09 -7.24
CA CYS A 216 0.35 3.09 -8.12
C CYS A 216 1.47 2.12 -7.72
N SER A 217 2.34 1.81 -8.68
CA SER A 217 3.57 1.06 -8.44
C SER A 217 4.75 1.64 -9.20
N THR A 218 5.90 1.74 -8.53
CA THR A 218 7.13 2.30 -9.10
C THR A 218 8.33 1.36 -8.99
N GLY A 219 8.20 0.26 -8.24
CA GLY A 219 9.25 -0.74 -8.10
C GLY A 219 9.46 -1.60 -9.36
N THR A 220 10.66 -2.15 -9.52
CA THR A 220 10.98 -3.06 -10.62
C THR A 220 10.25 -4.40 -10.46
N VAL A 221 9.63 -4.88 -11.53
CA VAL A 221 8.89 -6.15 -11.56
C VAL A 221 9.56 -7.13 -12.51
N ARG A 222 10.00 -8.28 -11.99
CA ARG A 222 10.54 -9.39 -12.76
C ARG A 222 9.74 -10.67 -12.52
N GLY A 223 9.22 -11.27 -13.59
CA GLY A 223 8.47 -12.52 -13.51
C GLY A 223 8.70 -13.42 -14.73
N VAL A 224 7.88 -14.48 -14.84
CA VAL A 224 7.96 -15.44 -15.93
C VAL A 224 6.73 -15.34 -16.83
N ASP A 225 5.52 -15.61 -16.29
CA ASP A 225 4.30 -15.81 -17.09
C ASP A 225 3.42 -14.56 -17.23
N ARG A 226 2.57 -14.25 -16.24
CA ARG A 226 1.70 -13.05 -16.24
C ARG A 226 2.35 -11.94 -15.42
N VAL A 227 3.02 -11.02 -16.08
CA VAL A 227 3.82 -9.95 -15.44
C VAL A 227 3.25 -8.58 -15.80
N GLY A 228 2.82 -7.82 -14.80
CA GLY A 228 2.33 -6.45 -14.97
C GLY A 228 3.04 -5.48 -14.04
N GLY A 229 3.23 -4.23 -14.47
CA GLY A 229 3.82 -3.21 -13.60
C GLY A 229 2.95 -2.92 -12.38
N LEU A 230 1.62 -2.90 -12.51
CA LEU A 230 0.68 -2.75 -11.40
C LEU A 230 0.07 -4.09 -10.98
N VAL A 231 -0.49 -4.84 -11.93
CA VAL A 231 -1.23 -6.09 -11.66
C VAL A 231 -0.77 -7.22 -12.56
N GLY A 232 -0.44 -8.39 -12.00
CA GLY A 232 -0.07 -9.56 -12.80
C GLY A 232 -1.25 -10.09 -13.63
N CYS A 233 -2.34 -10.45 -12.95
CA CYS A 233 -3.58 -10.91 -13.58
C CYS A 233 -4.80 -10.16 -13.01
N ASN A 234 -5.68 -9.66 -13.88
CA ASN A 234 -6.94 -9.04 -13.53
C ASN A 234 -8.12 -9.88 -14.06
N GLY A 235 -8.68 -10.74 -13.21
CA GLY A 235 -9.82 -11.60 -13.52
C GLY A 235 -11.13 -11.02 -12.96
N ASN A 236 -12.11 -10.69 -13.79
CA ASN A 236 -13.40 -10.09 -13.36
C ASN A 236 -13.27 -8.83 -12.48
N GLY A 237 -12.06 -8.28 -12.33
CA GLY A 237 -11.73 -7.20 -11.43
C GLY A 237 -11.74 -5.84 -12.12
N ARG A 238 -11.66 -4.78 -11.31
CA ARG A 238 -11.67 -3.39 -11.79
C ARG A 238 -10.40 -2.67 -11.35
N ILE A 239 -9.73 -2.03 -12.30
CA ILE A 239 -8.58 -1.16 -12.08
C ILE A 239 -8.96 0.22 -12.60
N ILE A 240 -8.97 1.21 -11.70
CA ILE A 240 -9.51 2.53 -11.97
C ILE A 240 -8.48 3.57 -11.52
N ALA A 241 -8.24 4.58 -12.35
CA ALA A 241 -7.41 5.73 -12.01
C ALA A 241 -6.06 5.31 -11.39
N SER A 242 -5.32 4.42 -12.04
CA SER A 242 -4.13 3.80 -11.44
C SER A 242 -2.99 3.72 -12.44
N TYR A 243 -1.75 3.72 -11.95
CA TYR A 243 -0.60 3.79 -12.85
C TYR A 243 0.59 2.97 -12.42
N SER A 244 1.49 2.73 -13.37
CA SER A 244 2.76 2.04 -13.12
C SER A 244 3.92 2.74 -13.83
N ALA A 245 5.01 2.98 -13.10
CA ALA A 245 6.22 3.62 -13.62
C ALA A 245 7.48 2.74 -13.50
N GLY A 246 7.36 1.59 -12.85
CA GLY A 246 8.47 0.65 -12.67
C GLY A 246 8.80 -0.13 -13.94
N THR A 247 10.07 -0.50 -14.11
CA THR A 247 10.50 -1.42 -15.18
C THR A 247 9.88 -2.80 -15.02
N VAL A 248 9.36 -3.37 -16.12
CA VAL A 248 8.71 -4.68 -16.16
C VAL A 248 9.49 -5.62 -17.07
N THR A 249 9.86 -6.79 -16.55
CA THR A 249 10.55 -7.84 -17.33
C THR A 249 9.87 -9.20 -17.13
N GLY A 250 9.41 -9.81 -18.21
CA GLY A 250 8.94 -11.20 -18.26
C GLY A 250 9.78 -12.06 -19.21
N THR A 251 9.66 -13.39 -19.11
CA THR A 251 10.47 -14.33 -19.93
C THR A 251 9.64 -15.45 -20.55
N ASP A 252 8.31 -15.33 -20.56
CA ASP A 252 7.39 -16.32 -21.13
C ASP A 252 6.22 -15.61 -21.84
N CYS A 253 4.98 -15.69 -21.33
CA CYS A 253 3.80 -15.35 -22.12
C CYS A 253 3.45 -13.85 -22.13
N TYR A 254 2.90 -13.32 -21.02
CA TYR A 254 2.09 -12.10 -21.03
C TYR A 254 2.74 -11.02 -20.16
N VAL A 255 3.31 -10.01 -20.82
CA VAL A 255 4.01 -8.91 -20.16
C VAL A 255 3.35 -7.60 -20.54
N GLY A 256 2.80 -6.89 -19.56
CA GLY A 256 2.19 -5.58 -19.77
C GLY A 256 2.83 -4.50 -18.89
N GLY A 257 2.93 -3.28 -19.39
CA GLY A 257 3.41 -2.16 -18.58
C GLY A 257 2.58 -1.95 -17.33
N LEU A 258 1.24 -2.03 -17.42
CA LEU A 258 0.32 -1.96 -16.29
C LEU A 258 -0.20 -3.33 -15.86
N VAL A 259 -0.75 -4.11 -16.81
CA VAL A 259 -1.41 -5.39 -16.52
C VAL A 259 -0.85 -6.51 -17.41
N GLY A 260 -0.41 -7.61 -16.81
CA GLY A 260 0.06 -8.78 -17.57
C GLY A 260 -1.07 -9.40 -18.39
N CYS A 261 -2.11 -9.89 -17.71
CA CYS A 261 -3.31 -10.47 -18.32
C CYS A 261 -4.59 -9.85 -17.76
N ASN A 262 -5.51 -9.42 -18.63
CA ASN A 262 -6.84 -8.93 -18.26
C ASN A 262 -7.92 -9.90 -18.78
N GLU A 263 -8.57 -10.64 -17.89
CA GLU A 263 -9.57 -11.66 -18.21
C GLU A 263 -10.95 -11.23 -17.69
N TYR A 264 -11.86 -10.85 -18.58
CA TYR A 264 -13.20 -10.35 -18.23
C TYR A 264 -13.22 -9.12 -17.29
N GLY A 265 -12.05 -8.54 -16.99
CA GLY A 265 -11.89 -7.38 -16.13
C GLY A 265 -11.99 -6.06 -16.90
N SER A 266 -12.07 -4.95 -16.15
CA SER A 266 -12.11 -3.60 -16.68
C SER A 266 -10.93 -2.75 -16.19
N ILE A 267 -10.26 -2.08 -17.11
CA ILE A 267 -9.20 -1.11 -16.85
C ILE A 267 -9.69 0.24 -17.36
N SER A 268 -9.73 1.25 -16.49
CA SER A 268 -10.27 2.57 -16.82
C SER A 268 -9.43 3.70 -16.25
N GLY A 269 -9.10 4.69 -17.07
CA GLY A 269 -8.35 5.86 -16.61
C GLY A 269 -6.97 5.50 -16.08
N CYS A 270 -6.27 4.53 -16.66
CA CYS A 270 -5.00 4.03 -16.14
C CYS A 270 -3.85 4.30 -17.10
N TYR A 271 -2.60 4.27 -16.61
CA TYR A 271 -1.46 4.40 -17.51
C TYR A 271 -0.17 3.71 -17.09
N SER A 272 0.74 3.51 -18.05
CA SER A 272 2.10 2.99 -17.80
C SER A 272 3.18 3.82 -18.50
N THR A 273 4.31 4.01 -17.82
CA THR A 273 5.50 4.72 -18.34
C THR A 273 6.79 3.93 -18.17
N GLY A 274 6.78 2.82 -17.42
CA GLY A 274 7.97 1.99 -17.23
C GLY A 274 8.38 1.22 -18.48
N ALA A 275 9.69 1.01 -18.65
CA ALA A 275 10.23 0.14 -19.71
C ALA A 275 9.68 -1.29 -19.59
N VAL A 276 9.23 -1.86 -20.71
CA VAL A 276 8.65 -3.21 -20.76
C VAL A 276 9.49 -4.11 -21.65
N THR A 277 9.87 -5.28 -21.14
CA THR A 277 10.63 -6.28 -21.90
C THR A 277 10.03 -7.67 -21.68
N GLY A 278 9.81 -8.41 -22.76
CA GLY A 278 9.32 -9.79 -22.71
C GLY A 278 9.62 -10.54 -24.00
N ASP A 279 9.44 -11.86 -23.96
CA ASP A 279 9.85 -12.77 -25.04
C ASP A 279 8.71 -13.12 -26.02
N TRP A 280 7.44 -12.91 -25.64
CA TRP A 280 6.29 -13.33 -26.45
C TRP A 280 5.22 -12.24 -26.64
N ALA A 281 4.20 -12.16 -25.79
CA ALA A 281 3.15 -11.15 -25.88
C ALA A 281 3.47 -9.99 -24.93
N VAL A 282 4.00 -8.91 -25.51
CA VAL A 282 4.45 -7.73 -24.79
C VAL A 282 3.61 -6.53 -25.19
N GLY A 283 2.98 -5.89 -24.22
CA GLY A 283 2.18 -4.69 -24.43
C GLY A 283 2.65 -3.52 -23.60
N GLY A 284 2.60 -2.33 -24.19
CA GLY A 284 2.93 -1.09 -23.48
C GLY A 284 2.05 -0.86 -22.25
N LEU A 285 0.77 -1.24 -22.30
CA LEU A 285 -0.18 -1.16 -21.17
C LEU A 285 -0.61 -2.57 -20.69
N VAL A 286 -1.20 -3.36 -21.59
CA VAL A 286 -1.73 -4.70 -21.32
C VAL A 286 -1.04 -5.73 -22.22
N GLY A 287 -0.54 -6.81 -21.62
CA GLY A 287 0.10 -7.92 -22.35
C GLY A 287 -0.92 -8.78 -23.12
N GLU A 288 -1.99 -9.20 -22.45
CA GLU A 288 -3.10 -9.98 -23.04
C GLU A 288 -4.45 -9.46 -22.52
N ASN A 289 -5.44 -9.30 -23.40
CA ASN A 289 -6.78 -8.83 -23.05
C ASN A 289 -7.86 -9.82 -23.50
N GLY A 290 -8.20 -10.78 -22.63
CA GLY A 290 -9.21 -11.81 -22.85
C GLY A 290 -10.61 -11.35 -22.46
N PHE A 291 -11.40 -10.89 -23.42
CA PHE A 291 -12.80 -10.42 -23.22
C PHE A 291 -12.95 -9.30 -22.17
N GLY A 292 -11.87 -8.60 -21.82
CA GLY A 292 -11.88 -7.46 -20.92
C GLY A 292 -12.04 -6.13 -21.64
N ALA A 293 -12.35 -5.08 -20.88
CA ALA A 293 -12.50 -3.71 -21.38
C ALA A 293 -11.32 -2.84 -20.93
N VAL A 294 -10.77 -2.05 -21.86
CA VAL A 294 -9.74 -1.06 -21.58
C VAL A 294 -10.22 0.29 -22.12
N ILE A 295 -10.42 1.26 -21.22
CA ILE A 295 -11.10 2.53 -21.52
C ILE A 295 -10.25 3.70 -21.03
N ALA A 296 -10.07 4.73 -21.86
CA ALA A 296 -9.34 5.95 -21.51
C ALA A 296 -8.02 5.67 -20.78
N SER A 297 -7.24 4.70 -21.27
CA SER A 297 -6.03 4.23 -20.62
C SER A 297 -4.87 4.19 -21.62
N PHE A 298 -3.68 4.57 -21.15
CA PHE A 298 -2.60 5.01 -22.03
C PHE A 298 -1.25 4.41 -21.66
N TRP A 299 -0.34 4.28 -22.62
CA TRP A 299 1.07 4.04 -22.32
C TRP A 299 1.95 4.98 -23.11
N ASP A 300 3.11 5.30 -22.54
CA ASP A 300 4.15 6.04 -23.24
C ASP A 300 4.95 5.10 -24.15
N ILE A 301 4.83 5.28 -25.47
CA ILE A 301 5.50 4.45 -26.49
C ILE A 301 7.02 4.53 -26.38
N GLN A 302 7.57 5.70 -26.01
CA GLN A 302 9.01 5.95 -26.03
C GLN A 302 9.68 5.39 -24.78
N THR A 303 9.10 5.61 -23.60
CA THR A 303 9.69 5.12 -22.34
C THR A 303 9.44 3.64 -22.12
N SER A 304 8.29 3.11 -22.56
CA SER A 304 8.01 1.66 -22.50
C SER A 304 8.88 0.85 -23.46
N GLY A 305 9.28 1.46 -24.59
CA GLY A 305 9.91 0.77 -25.71
C GLY A 305 8.93 -0.10 -26.51
N GLN A 306 7.62 0.06 -26.33
CA GLN A 306 6.57 -0.76 -26.95
C GLN A 306 5.68 0.10 -27.85
N THR A 307 5.54 -0.32 -29.11
CA THR A 307 4.67 0.34 -30.10
C THR A 307 3.25 -0.22 -30.15
N ASP A 308 2.98 -1.30 -29.43
CA ASP A 308 1.69 -2.01 -29.45
C ASP A 308 1.29 -2.48 -28.05
N SER A 309 0.00 -2.80 -27.87
CA SER A 309 -0.56 -3.36 -26.66
C SER A 309 -1.91 -4.05 -26.92
N ALA A 310 -2.25 -5.08 -26.15
CA ALA A 310 -3.54 -5.77 -26.27
C ALA A 310 -4.76 -4.90 -25.92
N GLY A 311 -4.55 -3.71 -25.32
CA GLY A 311 -5.59 -2.72 -25.09
C GLY A 311 -5.02 -1.39 -24.60
N GLY A 312 -5.84 -0.34 -24.70
CA GLY A 312 -5.45 1.04 -24.42
C GLY A 312 -4.98 1.77 -25.69
N THR A 313 -4.45 2.98 -25.51
CA THR A 313 -3.92 3.81 -26.59
C THR A 313 -2.48 4.22 -26.29
N GLY A 314 -1.58 3.95 -27.23
CA GLY A 314 -0.19 4.39 -27.14
C GLY A 314 -0.09 5.86 -27.51
N LEU A 315 0.64 6.61 -26.70
CA LEU A 315 0.91 8.03 -26.87
C LEU A 315 2.42 8.26 -26.84
N ASP A 316 2.90 9.28 -27.53
CA ASP A 316 4.29 9.71 -27.33
C ASP A 316 4.47 10.44 -25.97
N THR A 317 5.70 10.68 -25.57
CA THR A 317 5.99 11.33 -24.28
C THR A 317 5.40 12.74 -24.20
N ALA A 318 5.37 13.49 -25.30
CA ALA A 318 4.82 14.84 -25.29
C ALA A 318 3.30 14.82 -25.09
N GLU A 319 2.60 13.89 -25.73
CA GLU A 319 1.16 13.65 -25.55
C GLU A 319 0.83 13.16 -24.13
N MET A 320 1.66 12.28 -23.57
CA MET A 320 1.54 11.77 -22.20
C MET A 320 1.84 12.83 -21.12
N GLN A 321 2.53 13.91 -21.48
CA GLN A 321 2.84 15.03 -20.61
C GLN A 321 1.93 16.24 -20.87
N LEU A 322 0.85 16.08 -21.65
CA LEU A 322 -0.11 17.13 -21.93
C LEU A 322 -1.42 16.87 -21.17
N LYS A 323 -1.77 17.72 -20.19
CA LYS A 323 -2.98 17.58 -19.36
C LYS A 323 -4.26 17.47 -20.18
N GLN A 324 -4.33 18.24 -21.27
CA GLN A 324 -5.49 18.25 -22.17
C GLN A 324 -5.82 16.86 -22.74
N THR A 325 -4.80 16.05 -23.03
CA THR A 325 -4.96 14.68 -23.54
C THR A 325 -5.85 13.82 -22.63
N PHE A 326 -5.65 13.96 -21.33
CA PHE A 326 -6.36 13.18 -20.31
C PHE A 326 -7.74 13.76 -20.00
N VAL A 327 -7.86 15.08 -19.93
CA VAL A 327 -9.15 15.77 -19.72
C VAL A 327 -10.14 15.44 -20.84
N GLU A 328 -9.70 15.48 -22.10
CA GLU A 328 -10.53 15.10 -23.27
C GLU A 328 -10.94 13.63 -23.25
N SER A 329 -10.15 12.80 -22.57
CA SER A 329 -10.41 11.38 -22.35
C SER A 329 -11.27 11.12 -21.10
N GLY A 330 -11.72 12.16 -20.41
CA GLY A 330 -12.62 12.09 -19.25
C GLY A 330 -11.94 11.85 -17.91
N TRP A 331 -10.65 12.14 -17.77
CA TRP A 331 -9.94 12.04 -16.49
C TRP A 331 -10.22 13.26 -15.62
N ASP A 332 -10.65 13.00 -14.39
CA ASP A 332 -10.98 14.04 -13.42
C ASP A 332 -9.73 14.61 -12.73
N PHE A 333 -9.38 15.85 -13.10
CA PHE A 333 -8.23 16.59 -12.57
C PHE A 333 -8.65 17.62 -11.53
N VAL A 334 -7.78 17.80 -10.52
CA VAL A 334 -7.89 18.89 -9.55
C VAL A 334 -8.08 20.24 -10.28
N ASN A 335 -9.03 21.04 -9.77
CA ASN A 335 -9.42 22.35 -10.29
C ASN A 335 -10.03 22.31 -11.70
N GLU A 336 -10.65 21.19 -12.06
CA GLU A 336 -11.47 21.02 -13.25
C GLU A 336 -12.83 20.41 -12.84
N SER A 337 -13.88 20.59 -13.64
CA SER A 337 -15.23 20.19 -13.22
C SER A 337 -16.12 19.69 -14.35
N ALA A 338 -15.58 19.52 -15.56
CA ALA A 338 -16.34 19.06 -16.72
C ALA A 338 -16.50 17.53 -16.73
N ASN A 339 -15.66 16.78 -16.01
CA ASN A 339 -15.62 15.31 -16.00
C ASN A 339 -15.68 14.67 -14.60
N GLY A 340 -15.79 15.44 -13.52
CA GLY A 340 -15.97 14.94 -12.16
C GLY A 340 -15.84 16.04 -11.10
N THR A 341 -15.96 15.64 -9.84
CA THR A 341 -15.63 16.46 -8.65
C THR A 341 -14.80 15.67 -7.63
N GLU A 342 -14.30 14.51 -8.03
CA GLU A 342 -13.53 13.57 -7.23
C GLU A 342 -12.06 13.98 -7.20
N ASP A 343 -11.62 14.88 -8.09
CA ASP A 343 -10.31 15.52 -8.13
C ASP A 343 -9.19 14.46 -8.04
N THR A 344 -9.25 13.47 -8.93
CA THR A 344 -8.43 12.25 -8.81
C THR A 344 -6.99 12.46 -9.23
N TRP A 345 -6.77 13.25 -10.27
CA TRP A 345 -5.46 13.47 -10.89
C TRP A 345 -4.96 14.90 -10.72
N ARG A 346 -3.65 15.07 -10.70
CA ARG A 346 -2.97 16.37 -10.76
C ARG A 346 -1.74 16.25 -11.65
N MET A 347 -1.44 17.33 -12.37
CA MET A 347 -0.20 17.54 -13.10
C MET A 347 0.34 18.90 -12.70
N CYS A 348 1.65 19.00 -12.57
CA CYS A 348 2.35 20.22 -12.24
C CYS A 348 2.37 21.17 -13.45
N ALA A 349 2.85 20.68 -14.60
CA ALA A 349 2.96 21.48 -15.82
C ALA A 349 2.96 20.62 -17.09
N ASP A 350 2.36 21.16 -18.15
CA ASP A 350 2.42 20.50 -19.47
C ASP A 350 3.88 20.40 -19.98
N GLY A 351 4.22 19.23 -20.53
CA GLY A 351 5.50 18.95 -21.16
C GLY A 351 6.65 18.63 -20.20
N VAL A 352 6.39 18.47 -18.90
CA VAL A 352 7.44 18.18 -17.90
C VAL A 352 7.14 16.91 -17.11
N ASP A 353 5.92 16.75 -16.63
CA ASP A 353 5.53 15.64 -15.76
C ASP A 353 4.34 14.83 -16.31
N TYR A 354 4.19 13.62 -15.77
CA TYR A 354 3.05 12.75 -16.04
C TYR A 354 1.95 12.98 -14.98
N PRO A 355 0.68 12.62 -15.25
CA PRO A 355 -0.38 12.67 -14.25
C PRO A 355 -0.02 11.90 -12.97
N ARG A 356 -0.02 12.58 -11.84
CA ARG A 356 0.10 11.94 -10.51
C ARG A 356 -1.25 11.96 -9.81
N LEU A 357 -1.46 11.03 -8.91
CA LEU A 357 -2.69 10.95 -8.13
C LEU A 357 -2.72 12.12 -7.15
N ALA A 358 -3.86 12.77 -7.01
CA ALA A 358 -3.97 13.99 -6.19
C ALA A 358 -3.55 13.77 -4.73
N TRP A 359 -3.76 12.57 -4.18
CA TRP A 359 -3.35 12.23 -2.81
C TRP A 359 -1.82 12.09 -2.65
N GLU A 360 -1.06 11.95 -3.75
CA GLU A 360 0.41 11.93 -3.71
C GLU A 360 0.99 13.31 -3.39
N PHE A 361 0.20 14.36 -3.56
CA PHE A 361 0.57 15.72 -3.18
C PHE A 361 0.19 15.90 -1.72
N ALA A 362 1.17 16.19 -0.86
CA ALA A 362 0.90 16.57 0.51
C ALA A 362 -0.08 17.75 0.49
N TRP A 363 -1.16 17.67 1.28
CA TRP A 363 -2.22 18.68 1.33
C TRP A 363 -1.66 20.04 1.77
N GLY A 364 -1.10 20.80 0.83
CA GLY A 364 -0.83 22.24 0.94
C GLY A 364 0.47 22.75 0.30
N GLY A 365 1.45 21.94 -0.09
CA GLY A 365 2.65 22.44 -0.78
C GLY A 365 3.35 21.32 -1.55
N ASP A 366 3.78 21.59 -2.77
CA ASP A 366 4.39 20.66 -3.70
C ASP A 366 5.82 21.07 -4.10
N PHE A 367 6.75 20.94 -3.15
CA PHE A 367 8.19 20.95 -3.47
C PHE A 367 8.60 19.89 -4.52
N ASP A 368 7.72 18.91 -4.81
CA ASP A 368 7.92 17.81 -5.77
C ASP A 368 7.39 18.12 -7.18
N CYS A 369 6.91 19.33 -7.44
CA CYS A 369 6.57 19.78 -8.78
C CYS A 369 7.71 20.59 -9.41
N PRO A 370 7.99 20.39 -10.72
CA PRO A 370 8.92 21.23 -11.45
C PRO A 370 8.37 22.63 -11.73
N ASP A 371 7.21 23.05 -11.19
CA ASP A 371 6.67 24.42 -11.36
C ASP A 371 7.31 25.44 -10.40
N GLY A 372 8.17 24.97 -9.48
CA GLY A 372 8.93 25.80 -8.56
C GLY A 372 8.15 26.17 -7.30
N VAL A 373 8.80 26.88 -6.37
CA VAL A 373 8.16 27.21 -5.09
C VAL A 373 7.25 28.43 -5.24
N GLY A 374 5.96 28.23 -4.96
CA GLY A 374 4.87 29.20 -5.08
C GLY A 374 4.18 29.56 -3.77
N ILE A 375 3.17 30.43 -3.85
CA ILE A 375 2.46 30.95 -2.66
C ILE A 375 1.71 29.87 -1.87
N GLU A 376 1.37 28.76 -2.52
CA GLU A 376 0.79 27.57 -1.87
C GLU A 376 1.80 26.92 -0.92
N ASP A 377 3.06 26.74 -1.34
CA ASP A 377 4.13 26.21 -0.49
C ASP A 377 4.40 27.08 0.74
N VAL A 378 4.40 28.41 0.56
CA VAL A 378 4.54 29.36 1.67
C VAL A 378 3.35 29.27 2.61
N TRP A 379 2.14 29.18 2.06
CA TRP A 379 0.94 29.02 2.88
C TRP A 379 1.04 27.75 3.74
N TYR A 380 1.47 26.64 3.16
CA TYR A 380 1.63 25.39 3.90
C TYR A 380 2.70 25.43 4.97
N LEU A 381 3.89 25.91 4.62
CA LEU A 381 4.97 26.12 5.58
C LEU A 381 4.49 27.01 6.74
N SER A 382 3.79 28.11 6.42
CA SER A 382 3.28 29.04 7.43
C SER A 382 2.25 28.41 8.36
N GLY A 383 1.42 27.48 7.85
CA GLY A 383 0.44 26.74 8.63
C GLY A 383 1.06 25.74 9.61
N ARG A 384 2.32 25.34 9.40
CA ARG A 384 3.06 24.37 10.22
C ARG A 384 4.25 24.99 10.96
N TRP A 385 4.45 26.30 10.85
CA TRP A 385 5.59 27.00 11.43
C TRP A 385 5.78 26.69 12.92
N LEU A 386 6.98 26.25 13.28
CA LEU A 386 7.41 25.83 14.62
C LEU A 386 6.71 24.55 15.16
N ALA A 387 6.05 23.77 14.30
CA ALA A 387 5.63 22.43 14.69
C ALA A 387 6.88 21.55 14.91
N THR A 388 6.88 20.77 15.99
CA THR A 388 8.08 20.05 16.47
C THR A 388 7.93 18.53 16.42
N THR A 389 6.92 18.02 15.71
CA THR A 389 6.76 16.57 15.53
C THR A 389 6.64 16.23 14.04
N PRO A 390 7.28 15.16 13.57
CA PRO A 390 7.25 14.75 12.15
C PRO A 390 5.84 14.64 11.59
N ALA A 391 4.91 14.06 12.36
CA ALA A 391 3.51 13.92 11.96
C ALA A 391 2.77 15.26 11.82
N THR A 392 3.23 16.31 12.51
CA THR A 392 2.64 17.65 12.42
C THR A 392 3.29 18.55 11.38
N VAL A 393 4.54 18.32 10.99
CA VAL A 393 5.23 19.17 10.00
C VAL A 393 4.97 18.71 8.57
N GLY A 394 4.90 17.39 8.31
CA GLY A 394 4.60 16.89 6.96
C GLY A 394 5.59 17.41 5.92
N ALA A 395 5.10 17.84 4.75
CA ALA A 395 5.94 18.40 3.68
C ALA A 395 6.49 19.82 3.98
N ALA A 396 6.19 20.38 5.16
CA ALA A 396 6.71 21.68 5.59
C ALA A 396 8.12 21.59 6.19
N ASP A 397 8.71 20.38 6.22
CA ASP A 397 10.07 20.09 6.70
C ASP A 397 10.93 19.50 5.57
N PRO A 398 11.30 20.29 4.55
CA PRO A 398 12.23 19.89 3.50
C PRO A 398 13.64 19.58 4.01
N THR A 399 14.02 20.04 5.21
CA THR A 399 15.32 19.67 5.81
C THR A 399 15.31 18.25 6.40
N GLY A 400 14.13 17.71 6.72
CA GLY A 400 13.91 16.39 7.29
C GLY A 400 14.31 16.30 8.76
N ASP A 401 14.35 17.40 9.50
CA ASP A 401 14.82 17.46 10.89
C ASP A 401 13.70 17.28 11.94
N GLY A 402 12.46 17.16 11.48
CA GLY A 402 11.25 16.97 12.27
C GLY A 402 10.63 18.27 12.76
N VAL A 403 11.14 19.43 12.35
CA VAL A 403 10.68 20.76 12.72
C VAL A 403 10.42 21.56 11.43
N ALA A 404 9.39 22.41 11.42
CA ALA A 404 9.20 23.38 10.33
C ALA A 404 9.68 24.75 10.81
N ASP A 405 10.88 25.16 10.40
CA ASP A 405 11.56 26.35 10.91
C ASP A 405 12.25 27.21 9.83
N LEU A 406 13.14 28.08 10.29
CA LEU A 406 13.86 29.01 9.41
C LEU A 406 14.76 28.32 8.39
N ALA A 407 15.25 27.12 8.67
CA ALA A 407 16.03 26.32 7.73
C ALA A 407 15.15 25.85 6.57
N ASP A 408 13.92 25.42 6.86
CA ASP A 408 12.93 25.05 5.83
C ASP A 408 12.49 26.25 5.01
N LEU A 409 12.24 27.39 5.67
CA LEU A 409 11.96 28.65 4.97
C LEU A 409 13.14 29.10 4.12
N ALA A 410 14.38 28.86 4.54
CA ALA A 410 15.55 29.23 3.77
C ALA A 410 15.66 28.40 2.49
N ILE A 411 15.33 27.11 2.54
CA ILE A 411 15.20 26.26 1.35
C ILE A 411 14.07 26.82 0.47
N LEU A 412 12.89 27.07 1.06
CA LEU A 412 11.75 27.63 0.36
C LEU A 412 12.14 28.94 -0.36
N ALA A 413 12.75 29.88 0.34
CA ALA A 413 13.16 31.18 -0.17
C ALA A 413 14.27 31.10 -1.23
N ALA A 414 15.19 30.13 -1.12
CA ALA A 414 16.23 29.89 -2.11
C ALA A 414 15.67 29.39 -3.46
N HIS A 415 14.48 28.80 -3.43
CA HIS A 415 13.78 28.26 -4.59
C HIS A 415 12.50 29.06 -4.93
N TRP A 416 12.25 30.18 -4.24
CA TRP A 416 11.08 31.05 -4.42
C TRP A 416 11.06 31.66 -5.82
N LEU A 417 9.99 31.39 -6.58
CA LEU A 417 9.85 31.80 -7.99
C LEU A 417 10.95 31.24 -8.91
N ALA A 418 11.71 30.23 -8.45
CA ALA A 418 12.56 29.43 -9.31
C ALA A 418 11.71 28.33 -9.96
N GLY A 419 10.79 28.74 -10.83
CA GLY A 419 10.23 27.84 -11.84
C GLY A 419 11.22 27.69 -13.02
N PRO A 420 10.99 26.74 -13.94
CA PRO A 420 11.81 26.51 -15.12
C PRO A 420 11.93 27.74 -16.03
#